data_AF-A0A925QRG4-F1
#
_entry.id   AF-A0A925QRG4-F1
#
_cell.length_a   1.000
_cell.length_b   1.000
_cell.length_c   1.000
_cell.angle_alpha   90.00
_cell.angle_beta   90.00
_cell.angle_gamma   90.00
#
_symmetry.space_group_name_H-M   'P 1'
#
loop_
_entity.id
_entity.type
_entity.pdbx_description
1 polymer ?
#
loop_
_entity_poly.entity_id
_entity_poly.type
_entity_poly.pdbx_seq_one_letter_code
_entity_poly.pdbx_strand_id
1 'polypeptide(L)'
;MATRKRVESWVVTDDFWRRVEPLIPTRERVAGKEYVRMPGAGRPPKPARQVFEAVVYVLRTGCQWKALPKERFGSASAVHKRFLEWESAGVFEAMWRAGLAEYDQMEGISWRWQSIDGAMFKAPLAQESVGPNPTDRGKKGGSKRHLLVDGRGVPLSLVVTGANQHDVTQLDAVLQAVMVKRKTPSVRRSKHLCADAGYRGHRALEIIKSHGYIPHVVSRGKEADAKRRNPKKQARRWVVEVCHSWFNRFRKLLVRYEKLDRSFLALNHIAAAIIAFRKVPLTVNIIYG
;
A
#
# COMPACT_ATOMS: atom_id res chain seq x y z
N MET A 1 0.35 26.54 19.38
CA MET A 1 0.58 25.21 18.76
C MET A 1 -0.64 24.35 19.06
N ALA A 2 -1.38 23.89 18.05
CA ALA A 2 -2.54 23.02 18.28
C ALA A 2 -2.07 21.65 18.83
N THR A 3 -2.57 21.27 20.01
CA THR A 3 -2.23 20.01 20.68
C THR A 3 -2.77 18.85 19.84
N ARG A 4 -1.88 18.06 19.22
CA ARG A 4 -2.28 16.89 18.43
C ARG A 4 -2.95 15.86 19.35
N LYS A 5 -4.27 15.68 19.21
CA LYS A 5 -5.01 14.62 19.93
C LYS A 5 -4.52 13.25 19.46
N ARG A 6 -3.99 12.42 20.37
CA ARG A 6 -3.56 11.05 20.07
C ARG A 6 -4.79 10.14 20.08
N VAL A 7 -5.04 9.48 18.95
CA VAL A 7 -6.09 8.46 18.80
C VAL A 7 -5.46 7.09 18.61
N GLU A 8 -6.17 6.03 19.00
CA GLU A 8 -5.73 4.66 18.77
C GLU A 8 -5.51 4.39 17.28
N SER A 9 -4.56 3.51 16.98
CA SER A 9 -4.12 3.31 15.60
C SER A 9 -5.15 2.62 14.69
N TRP A 10 -6.25 2.11 15.24
CA TRP A 10 -7.35 1.49 14.49
C TRP A 10 -8.62 2.35 14.48
N VAL A 11 -8.57 3.57 15.03
CA VAL A 11 -9.70 4.51 15.02
C VAL A 11 -9.66 5.35 13.74
N VAL A 12 -10.80 5.40 13.05
CA VAL A 12 -11.03 6.31 11.92
C VAL A 12 -11.57 7.61 12.47
N THR A 13 -10.77 8.67 12.38
CA THR A 13 -11.20 10.03 12.78
C THR A 13 -12.19 10.60 11.76
N ASP A 14 -12.96 11.61 12.16
CA ASP A 14 -13.87 12.31 11.24
C ASP A 14 -13.12 12.90 10.05
N ASP A 15 -11.94 13.49 10.30
CA ASP A 15 -11.08 14.03 9.23
C ASP A 15 -10.65 12.96 8.23
N PHE A 16 -10.36 11.74 8.70
CA PHE A 16 -10.01 10.64 7.82
C PHE A 16 -11.24 10.14 7.08
N TRP A 17 -12.38 10.03 7.75
CA TRP A 17 -13.65 9.62 7.15
C TRP A 17 -14.08 10.57 6.02
N ARG A 18 -13.98 11.89 6.20
CA ARG A 18 -14.34 12.89 5.17
C ARG A 18 -13.56 12.74 3.86
N ARG A 19 -12.34 12.16 3.90
CA ARG A 19 -11.54 11.88 2.70
C ARG A 19 -11.97 10.60 1.98
N VAL A 20 -12.49 9.64 2.74
CA VAL A 20 -12.83 8.30 2.25
C VAL A 20 -14.30 8.23 1.80
N GLU A 21 -15.19 8.91 2.51
CA GLU A 21 -16.64 8.89 2.27
C GLU A 21 -17.03 9.19 0.81
N PRO A 22 -16.47 10.21 0.13
CA PRO A 22 -16.81 10.49 -1.26
C PRO A 22 -16.39 9.38 -2.25
N LEU A 23 -15.46 8.51 -1.84
CA LEU A 23 -14.97 7.41 -2.66
C LEU A 23 -15.84 6.15 -2.52
N ILE A 24 -16.75 6.12 -1.55
CA ILE A 24 -17.63 4.97 -1.31
C ILE A 24 -18.79 5.01 -2.32
N PRO A 25 -19.00 3.95 -3.12
CA PRO A 25 -20.13 3.90 -4.03
C PRO A 25 -21.45 3.98 -3.26
N THR A 26 -22.29 4.93 -3.66
CA THR A 26 -23.65 5.03 -3.12
C THR A 26 -24.51 3.99 -3.81
N ARG A 27 -25.30 3.24 -3.02
CA ARG A 27 -26.21 2.26 -3.60
C ARG A 27 -27.44 2.99 -4.13
N GLU A 28 -27.52 3.13 -5.44
CA GLU A 28 -28.73 3.64 -6.08
C GLU A 28 -29.83 2.58 -6.04
N ARG A 29 -31.03 3.03 -5.68
CA ARG A 29 -32.25 2.25 -5.88
C ARG A 29 -32.63 2.38 -7.35
N VAL A 30 -32.98 1.26 -7.98
CA VAL A 30 -33.44 1.26 -9.37
C VAL A 30 -34.71 2.10 -9.44
N ALA A 31 -34.68 3.16 -10.24
CA ALA A 31 -35.84 4.02 -10.46
C ALA A 31 -37.02 3.20 -11.00
N GLY A 32 -38.21 3.42 -10.45
CA GLY A 32 -39.42 2.69 -10.82
C GLY A 32 -39.57 1.30 -10.19
N LYS A 33 -38.59 0.82 -9.41
CA LYS A 33 -38.74 -0.41 -8.63
C LYS A 33 -39.34 -0.11 -7.26
N GLU A 34 -40.53 -0.64 -6.99
CA GLU A 34 -41.14 -0.56 -5.67
C GLU A 34 -40.46 -1.56 -4.72
N TYR A 35 -39.85 -1.04 -3.65
CA TYR A 35 -39.13 -1.85 -2.67
C TYR A 35 -40.05 -2.19 -1.50
N VAL A 36 -40.82 -3.27 -1.64
CA VAL A 36 -41.70 -3.77 -0.57
C VAL A 36 -40.88 -4.60 0.42
N ARG A 37 -41.01 -4.28 1.72
CA ARG A 37 -40.30 -4.99 2.80
C ARG A 37 -41.09 -6.23 3.20
N MET A 38 -40.73 -7.39 2.65
CA MET A 38 -41.38 -8.67 2.97
C MET A 38 -40.81 -9.32 4.24
N PRO A 39 -41.59 -10.12 4.98
CA PRO A 39 -41.07 -11.02 6.00
C PRO A 39 -40.00 -11.93 5.38
N GLY A 40 -38.80 -11.97 5.97
CA GLY A 40 -37.64 -12.67 5.38
C GLY A 40 -36.77 -11.82 4.45
N ALA A 41 -37.14 -10.55 4.18
CA ALA A 41 -36.26 -9.63 3.46
C ALA A 41 -34.95 -9.39 4.22
N GLY A 42 -33.85 -9.30 3.47
CA GLY A 42 -32.52 -9.10 4.03
C GLY A 42 -32.42 -7.85 4.91
N ARG A 43 -31.59 -7.92 5.96
CA ARG A 43 -31.34 -6.81 6.87
C ARG A 43 -30.76 -5.60 6.12
N PRO A 44 -31.10 -4.35 6.51
CA PRO A 44 -30.53 -3.16 5.89
C PRO A 44 -28.99 -3.21 5.86
N PRO A 45 -28.35 -2.66 4.81
CA PRO A 45 -26.90 -2.54 4.75
C PRO A 45 -26.35 -1.82 5.98
N LYS A 46 -25.17 -2.23 6.42
CA LYS A 46 -24.44 -1.50 7.47
C LYS A 46 -24.02 -0.11 6.96
N PRO A 47 -24.00 0.92 7.82
CA PRO A 47 -23.42 2.22 7.48
C PRO A 47 -22.00 2.06 6.94
N ALA A 48 -21.68 2.83 5.89
CA ALA A 48 -20.37 2.74 5.23
C ALA A 48 -19.22 2.99 6.22
N ARG A 49 -19.34 4.01 7.07
CA ARG A 49 -18.36 4.32 8.10
C ARG A 49 -18.08 3.13 9.02
N GLN A 50 -19.12 2.44 9.50
CA GLN A 50 -18.99 1.28 10.38
C GLN A 50 -18.23 0.14 9.69
N VAL A 51 -18.50 -0.10 8.40
CA VAL A 51 -17.77 -1.11 7.62
C VAL A 51 -16.31 -0.71 7.43
N PHE A 52 -16.04 0.55 7.07
CA PHE A 52 -14.69 1.04 6.86
C PHE A 52 -13.86 0.99 8.15
N GLU A 53 -14.43 1.39 9.28
CA GLU A 53 -13.82 1.24 10.61
C GLU A 53 -13.47 -0.23 10.92
N ALA A 54 -14.38 -1.17 10.59
CA ALA A 54 -14.11 -2.60 10.79
C ALA A 54 -12.94 -3.09 9.91
N VAL A 55 -12.85 -2.63 8.66
CA VAL A 55 -11.75 -2.97 7.74
C VAL A 55 -10.42 -2.42 8.27
N VAL A 56 -10.39 -1.14 8.70
CA VAL A 56 -9.19 -0.53 9.31
C VAL A 56 -8.80 -1.27 10.60
N TYR A 57 -9.78 -1.68 11.41
CA TYR A 57 -9.54 -2.48 12.61
C TYR A 57 -8.86 -3.82 12.29
N VAL A 58 -9.38 -4.58 11.32
CA VAL A 58 -8.74 -5.83 10.84
C VAL A 58 -7.34 -5.56 10.33
N LEU A 59 -7.16 -4.54 9.48
CA LEU A 59 -5.88 -4.20 8.88
C LEU A 59 -4.80 -3.87 9.94
N ARG A 60 -5.18 -3.13 10.98
CA ARG A 60 -4.27 -2.65 12.04
C ARG A 60 -3.98 -3.70 13.09
N THR A 61 -5.01 -4.38 13.60
CA THR A 61 -4.87 -5.39 14.66
C THR A 61 -4.33 -6.72 14.13
N GLY A 62 -4.61 -7.04 12.86
CA GLY A 62 -4.29 -8.33 12.27
C GLY A 62 -5.25 -9.45 12.68
N CYS A 63 -6.36 -9.14 13.35
CA CYS A 63 -7.33 -10.15 13.74
C CYS A 63 -7.93 -10.85 12.51
N GLN A 64 -8.41 -12.07 12.70
CA GLN A 64 -9.17 -12.76 11.67
C GLN A 64 -10.50 -12.03 11.42
N TRP A 65 -11.01 -12.09 10.20
CA TRP A 65 -12.31 -11.50 9.87
C TRP A 65 -13.43 -11.99 10.80
N LYS A 66 -13.47 -13.29 11.10
CA LYS A 66 -14.45 -13.89 12.02
C LYS A 66 -14.29 -13.49 13.49
N ALA A 67 -13.12 -12.95 13.87
CA ALA A 67 -12.81 -12.48 15.21
C ALA A 67 -13.10 -10.97 15.39
N LEU A 68 -13.71 -10.33 14.40
CA LEU A 68 -14.18 -8.95 14.54
C LEU A 68 -15.19 -8.84 15.71
N PRO A 69 -15.02 -7.85 16.61
CA PRO A 69 -15.96 -7.61 17.71
C PRO A 69 -17.39 -7.38 17.18
N LYS A 70 -18.30 -8.32 17.49
CA LYS A 70 -19.66 -8.32 16.96
C LYS A 70 -20.50 -7.20 17.57
N GLU A 71 -20.20 -6.83 18.80
CA GLU A 71 -20.87 -5.80 19.58
C GLU A 71 -20.69 -4.44 18.89
N ARG A 72 -19.50 -4.19 18.32
CA ARG A 72 -19.17 -2.94 17.62
C ARG A 72 -19.47 -2.98 16.12
N PHE A 73 -19.05 -4.04 15.43
CA PHE A 73 -19.07 -4.09 13.97
C PHE A 73 -20.19 -4.97 13.40
N GLY A 74 -20.87 -5.76 14.23
CA GLY A 74 -21.88 -6.74 13.85
C GLY A 74 -21.31 -7.90 13.04
N SER A 75 -22.10 -8.39 12.06
CA SER A 75 -21.73 -9.57 11.27
C SER A 75 -20.44 -9.35 10.47
N ALA A 76 -19.40 -10.12 10.81
CA ALA A 76 -18.15 -10.20 10.07
C ALA A 76 -18.35 -10.54 8.58
N SER A 77 -19.30 -11.43 8.27
CA SER A 77 -19.62 -11.80 6.89
C SER A 77 -20.17 -10.61 6.10
N ALA A 78 -20.98 -9.76 6.72
CA ALA A 78 -21.50 -8.55 6.09
C ALA A 78 -20.40 -7.52 5.84
N VAL A 79 -19.46 -7.35 6.79
CA VAL A 79 -18.28 -6.49 6.63
C VAL A 79 -17.40 -6.99 5.49
N HIS A 80 -17.05 -8.28 5.49
CA HIS A 80 -16.18 -8.87 4.47
C HIS A 80 -16.82 -8.84 3.08
N LYS A 81 -18.14 -9.09 2.98
CA LYS A 81 -18.87 -8.94 1.72
C LYS A 81 -18.74 -7.52 1.17
N ARG A 82 -18.96 -6.51 2.01
CA ARG A 82 -18.84 -5.11 1.59
C ARG A 82 -17.40 -4.73 1.22
N PHE A 83 -16.42 -5.25 1.95
CA PHE A 83 -15.00 -5.09 1.61
C PHE A 83 -14.70 -5.60 0.19
N LEU A 84 -15.21 -6.78 -0.19
CA LEU A 84 -15.05 -7.31 -1.54
C LEU A 84 -15.80 -6.50 -2.60
N GLU A 85 -17.01 -6.01 -2.30
CA GLU A 85 -17.77 -5.12 -3.19
C GLU A 85 -16.99 -3.82 -3.47
N TRP A 86 -16.40 -3.21 -2.45
CA TRP A 86 -15.58 -2.00 -2.58
C TRP A 86 -14.25 -2.25 -3.27
N GLU A 87 -13.64 -3.41 -3.04
CA GLU A 87 -12.45 -3.82 -3.78
C GLU A 87 -12.76 -3.93 -5.27
N SER A 88 -13.85 -4.62 -5.65
CA SER A 88 -14.25 -4.75 -7.06
C SER A 88 -14.67 -3.42 -7.69
N ALA A 89 -15.14 -2.46 -6.90
CA ALA A 89 -15.44 -1.11 -7.34
C ALA A 89 -14.20 -0.17 -7.38
N GLY A 90 -12.99 -0.68 -7.06
CA GLY A 90 -11.75 0.10 -7.12
C GLY A 90 -11.58 1.15 -6.01
N VAL A 91 -12.39 1.09 -4.94
CA VAL A 91 -12.44 2.08 -3.87
C VAL A 91 -11.06 2.28 -3.21
N PHE A 92 -10.35 1.19 -2.94
CA PHE A 92 -9.08 1.25 -2.22
C PHE A 92 -7.94 1.79 -3.10
N GLU A 93 -7.97 1.50 -4.40
CA GLU A 93 -7.04 2.11 -5.37
C GLU A 93 -7.31 3.61 -5.51
N ALA A 94 -8.58 4.01 -5.61
CA ALA A 94 -8.99 5.42 -5.63
C ALA A 94 -8.57 6.15 -4.34
N MET A 95 -8.68 5.49 -3.19
CA MET A 95 -8.24 6.03 -1.90
C MET A 95 -6.73 6.29 -1.87
N TRP A 96 -5.92 5.39 -2.43
CA TRP A 96 -4.48 5.60 -2.53
C TRP A 96 -4.13 6.74 -3.49
N ARG A 97 -4.78 6.80 -4.65
CA ARG A 97 -4.63 7.93 -5.58
C ARG A 97 -4.99 9.27 -4.93
N ALA A 98 -6.08 9.32 -4.18
CA ALA A 98 -6.50 10.52 -3.45
C ALA A 98 -5.46 10.95 -2.41
N GLY A 99 -4.90 9.99 -1.64
CA GLY A 99 -3.83 10.28 -0.68
C GLY A 99 -2.55 10.80 -1.33
N LEU A 100 -2.17 10.26 -2.49
CA LEU A 100 -1.04 10.78 -3.26
C LEU A 100 -1.30 12.15 -3.85
N ALA A 101 -2.51 12.42 -4.33
CA ALA A 101 -2.90 13.73 -4.84
C ALA A 101 -2.85 14.81 -3.75
N GLU A 102 -3.38 14.51 -2.55
CA GLU A 102 -3.31 15.44 -1.41
C GLU A 102 -1.86 15.67 -0.96
N TYR A 103 -1.03 14.61 -0.91
CA TYR A 103 0.39 14.74 -0.60
C TYR A 103 1.15 15.56 -1.66
N ASP A 104 0.87 15.36 -2.95
CA ASP A 104 1.50 16.15 -4.02
C ASP A 104 1.08 17.63 -3.94
N GLN A 105 -0.18 17.91 -3.61
CA GLN A 105 -0.68 19.27 -3.46
C GLN A 105 -0.07 20.00 -2.26
N MET A 106 0.05 19.32 -1.11
CA MET A 106 0.48 19.94 0.15
C MET A 106 2.01 19.99 0.31
N GLU A 107 2.70 18.92 -0.07
CA GLU A 107 4.13 18.72 0.21
C GLU A 107 4.99 18.58 -1.06
N GLY A 108 4.34 18.30 -2.20
CA GLY A 108 4.98 17.96 -3.48
C GLY A 108 5.67 16.59 -3.44
N ILE A 109 5.34 15.68 -4.34
CA ILE A 109 6.03 14.38 -4.41
C ILE A 109 7.51 14.61 -4.72
N SER A 110 8.39 13.98 -3.93
CA SER A 110 9.84 14.11 -4.12
C SER A 110 10.34 13.25 -5.28
N TRP A 111 10.00 13.66 -6.50
CA TRP A 111 10.24 12.94 -7.74
C TRP A 111 11.71 12.78 -8.14
N ARG A 112 12.62 13.62 -7.62
CA ARG A 112 14.03 13.63 -8.03
C ARG A 112 14.73 12.31 -7.71
N TRP A 113 14.48 11.78 -6.52
CA TRP A 113 15.07 10.54 -6.03
C TRP A 113 13.95 9.60 -5.62
N GLN A 114 13.96 8.40 -6.18
CA GLN A 114 13.01 7.35 -5.84
C GLN A 114 13.80 6.09 -5.49
N SER A 115 13.18 5.24 -4.68
CA SER A 115 13.79 4.00 -4.24
C SER A 115 12.84 2.84 -4.49
N ILE A 116 13.38 1.71 -4.97
CA ILE A 116 12.63 0.49 -5.22
C ILE A 116 13.24 -0.68 -4.44
N ASP A 117 12.38 -1.46 -3.79
CA ASP A 117 12.78 -2.71 -3.14
C ASP A 117 11.59 -3.65 -2.92
N GLY A 118 11.89 -4.94 -2.81
CA GLY A 118 10.94 -6.02 -2.55
C GLY A 118 11.04 -6.53 -1.12
N ALA A 119 9.91 -6.81 -0.48
CA ALA A 119 9.85 -7.50 0.81
C ALA A 119 9.11 -8.83 0.69
N MET A 120 9.74 -9.90 1.17
CA MET A 120 9.14 -11.24 1.26
C MET A 120 8.33 -11.39 2.55
N PHE A 121 7.23 -12.13 2.49
CA PHE A 121 6.43 -12.51 3.65
C PHE A 121 5.82 -13.89 3.49
N LYS A 122 5.48 -14.49 4.62
CA LYS A 122 4.80 -15.79 4.68
C LYS A 122 3.36 -15.64 4.22
N ALA A 123 2.89 -16.59 3.42
CA ALA A 123 1.57 -16.63 2.82
C ALA A 123 0.96 -18.05 2.96
N PRO A 124 0.72 -18.52 4.19
CA PRO A 124 0.38 -19.93 4.47
C PRO A 124 -0.98 -20.38 3.90
N LEU A 125 -1.92 -19.46 3.67
CA LEU A 125 -3.26 -19.75 3.16
C LEU A 125 -3.50 -19.24 1.74
N ALA A 126 -2.52 -18.56 1.15
CA ALA A 126 -2.67 -17.94 -0.15
C ALA A 126 -2.71 -18.98 -1.26
N GLN A 127 -3.64 -18.78 -2.20
CA GLN A 127 -3.88 -19.68 -3.33
C GLN A 127 -3.30 -19.09 -4.62
N GLU A 128 -3.11 -17.77 -4.68
CA GLU A 128 -2.60 -17.01 -5.82
C GLU A 128 -1.35 -16.22 -5.40
N SER A 129 -0.51 -15.81 -6.37
CA SER A 129 0.78 -15.14 -6.15
C SER A 129 1.59 -15.71 -4.98
N VAL A 130 1.74 -17.03 -4.99
CA VAL A 130 2.55 -17.78 -4.03
C VAL A 130 3.59 -18.62 -4.76
N GLY A 131 4.77 -18.74 -4.17
CA GLY A 131 5.83 -19.59 -4.67
C GLY A 131 6.75 -20.08 -3.55
N PRO A 132 7.62 -21.07 -3.84
CA PRO A 132 8.66 -21.49 -2.90
C PRO A 132 9.54 -20.30 -2.51
N ASN A 133 9.79 -20.12 -1.22
CA ASN A 133 10.66 -19.05 -0.74
C ASN A 133 12.15 -19.45 -0.86
N PRO A 134 12.97 -18.78 -1.68
CA PRO A 134 14.39 -19.12 -1.84
C PRO A 134 15.22 -18.90 -0.56
N THR A 135 14.79 -18.01 0.36
CA THR A 135 15.51 -17.79 1.63
C THR A 135 15.13 -18.79 2.74
N ASP A 136 14.03 -19.54 2.58
CA ASP A 136 13.54 -20.53 3.56
C ASP A 136 13.63 -21.97 3.03
N ARG A 137 14.67 -22.31 2.26
CA ARG A 137 14.88 -23.66 1.70
C ARG A 137 13.69 -24.18 0.86
N GLY A 138 13.01 -23.29 0.13
CA GLY A 138 11.93 -23.68 -0.79
C GLY A 138 10.60 -24.02 -0.14
N LYS A 139 10.37 -23.66 1.14
CA LYS A 139 9.04 -23.82 1.78
C LYS A 139 7.95 -23.13 0.93
N LYS A 140 6.89 -23.88 0.65
CA LYS A 140 5.72 -23.43 -0.15
C LYS A 140 4.99 -22.31 0.61
N GLY A 141 4.46 -21.33 -0.13
CA GLY A 141 3.62 -20.25 0.42
C GLY A 141 4.38 -18.98 0.81
N GLY A 142 5.30 -18.51 -0.02
CA GLY A 142 5.87 -17.16 0.09
C GLY A 142 5.27 -16.21 -0.94
N SER A 143 5.02 -14.97 -0.54
CA SER A 143 4.69 -13.86 -1.43
C SER A 143 5.69 -12.72 -1.26
N LYS A 144 5.80 -11.87 -2.27
CA LYS A 144 6.65 -10.68 -2.30
C LYS A 144 5.79 -9.45 -2.59
N ARG A 145 6.10 -8.35 -1.92
CA ARG A 145 5.58 -7.02 -2.23
C ARG A 145 6.74 -6.17 -2.72
N HIS A 146 6.63 -5.69 -3.95
CA HIS A 146 7.57 -4.76 -4.56
C HIS A 146 7.00 -3.35 -4.46
N LEU A 147 7.81 -2.41 -4.00
CA LEU A 147 7.41 -1.03 -3.74
C LEU A 147 8.32 -0.06 -4.48
N LEU A 148 7.75 0.93 -5.15
CA LEU A 148 8.42 2.18 -5.50
C LEU A 148 8.00 3.27 -4.54
N VAL A 149 8.95 4.03 -4.02
CA VAL A 149 8.68 5.16 -3.12
C VAL A 149 9.33 6.44 -3.60
N ASP A 150 8.75 7.57 -3.23
CA ASP A 150 9.36 8.89 -3.41
C ASP A 150 10.56 9.11 -2.47
N GLY A 151 11.25 10.24 -2.63
CA GLY A 151 12.42 10.56 -1.82
C GLY A 151 12.15 10.78 -0.33
N ARG A 152 10.87 10.78 0.11
CA ARG A 152 10.43 10.88 1.51
C ARG A 152 9.75 9.59 2.01
N GLY A 153 9.74 8.53 1.20
CA GLY A 153 9.23 7.20 1.53
C GLY A 153 7.76 6.96 1.21
N VAL A 154 7.07 7.90 0.56
CA VAL A 154 5.65 7.73 0.21
C VAL A 154 5.52 6.69 -0.91
N PRO A 155 4.68 5.64 -0.77
CA PRO A 155 4.55 4.60 -1.78
C PRO A 155 3.84 5.15 -3.02
N LEU A 156 4.51 5.06 -4.18
CA LEU A 156 4.04 5.53 -5.49
C LEU A 156 3.46 4.40 -6.33
N SER A 157 3.97 3.19 -6.18
CA SER A 157 3.46 1.96 -6.81
C SER A 157 3.75 0.73 -5.97
N LEU A 158 2.97 -0.31 -6.20
CA LEU A 158 3.00 -1.56 -5.46
C LEU A 158 2.57 -2.70 -6.37
N VAL A 159 3.33 -3.79 -6.37
CA VAL A 159 2.98 -5.05 -7.04
C VAL A 159 3.19 -6.20 -6.05
N VAL A 160 2.28 -7.16 -6.04
CA VAL A 160 2.42 -8.40 -5.24
C VAL A 160 2.63 -9.58 -6.18
N THR A 161 3.61 -10.42 -5.88
CA THR A 161 3.90 -11.64 -6.65
C THR A 161 4.20 -12.83 -5.76
N GLY A 162 4.26 -14.03 -6.35
CA GLY A 162 4.87 -15.20 -5.71
C GLY A 162 6.35 -14.97 -5.37
N ALA A 163 6.84 -15.63 -4.32
CA ALA A 163 8.23 -15.50 -3.87
C ALA A 163 9.26 -16.04 -4.88
N ASN A 164 8.85 -16.92 -5.79
CA ASN A 164 9.66 -17.50 -6.85
C ASN A 164 9.87 -16.55 -8.05
N GLN A 165 9.08 -15.47 -8.16
CA GLN A 165 9.25 -14.53 -9.26
C GLN A 165 10.55 -13.73 -9.11
N HIS A 166 11.30 -13.64 -10.21
CA HIS A 166 12.56 -12.89 -10.26
C HIS A 166 12.30 -11.37 -10.18
N ASP A 167 13.06 -10.69 -9.32
CA ASP A 167 12.84 -9.27 -9.05
C ASP A 167 13.03 -8.38 -10.29
N VAL A 168 13.86 -8.80 -11.26
CA VAL A 168 14.05 -8.10 -12.54
C VAL A 168 12.79 -8.05 -13.40
N THR A 169 11.96 -9.11 -13.38
CA THR A 169 10.69 -9.10 -14.14
C THR A 169 9.63 -8.22 -13.48
N GLN A 170 9.78 -7.96 -12.17
CA GLN A 170 8.84 -7.13 -11.40
C GLN A 170 9.20 -5.66 -11.42
N LEU A 171 10.45 -5.32 -11.70
CA LEU A 171 10.91 -3.93 -11.86
C LEU A 171 10.06 -3.16 -12.89
N ASP A 172 9.83 -3.74 -14.07
CA ASP A 172 9.03 -3.10 -15.12
C ASP A 172 7.57 -2.92 -14.66
N ALA A 173 6.96 -3.96 -14.10
CA ALA A 173 5.59 -3.90 -13.57
C ALA A 173 5.42 -2.82 -12.49
N VAL A 174 6.38 -2.71 -11.57
CA VAL A 174 6.36 -1.70 -10.50
C VAL A 174 6.52 -0.29 -11.06
N LEU A 175 7.40 -0.08 -12.04
CA LEU A 175 7.59 1.24 -12.66
C LEU A 175 6.40 1.65 -13.55
N GLN A 176 5.68 0.68 -14.13
CA GLN A 176 4.43 0.94 -14.86
C GLN A 176 3.24 1.22 -13.94
N ALA A 177 3.18 0.58 -12.77
CA ALA A 177 2.07 0.69 -11.82
C ALA A 177 2.08 1.98 -10.97
N VAL A 178 2.74 3.05 -11.42
CA VAL A 178 2.76 4.34 -10.69
C VAL A 178 1.36 4.95 -10.67
N MET A 179 0.84 5.15 -9.46
CA MET A 179 -0.56 5.54 -9.23
C MET A 179 -0.90 6.95 -9.67
N VAL A 180 0.09 7.85 -9.72
CA VAL A 180 -0.08 9.26 -10.10
C VAL A 180 0.89 9.65 -11.19
N LYS A 181 0.39 10.34 -12.23
CA LYS A 181 1.22 10.78 -13.34
C LYS A 181 2.17 11.88 -12.86
N ARG A 182 3.46 11.62 -12.94
CA ARG A 182 4.49 12.66 -12.82
C ARG A 182 4.40 13.60 -14.03
N LYS A 183 4.25 14.91 -13.79
CA LYS A 183 4.43 15.92 -14.84
C LYS A 183 5.82 15.79 -15.46
N THR A 184 5.92 15.84 -16.78
CA THR A 184 7.19 15.74 -17.49
C THR A 184 8.16 16.79 -16.95
N PRO A 185 9.30 16.38 -16.37
CA PRO A 185 10.24 17.35 -15.81
C PRO A 185 10.88 18.16 -16.95
N SER A 186 11.05 19.47 -16.74
CA SER A 186 11.69 20.38 -17.71
C SER A 186 13.16 20.04 -17.98
N VAL A 187 13.82 19.34 -17.06
CA VAL A 187 15.24 18.99 -17.16
C VAL A 187 15.44 17.50 -17.45
N ARG A 188 16.18 17.21 -18.53
CA ARG A 188 16.67 15.88 -18.89
C ARG A 188 17.53 15.33 -17.74
N ARG A 189 17.38 14.06 -17.35
CA ARG A 189 18.13 13.41 -16.24
C ARG A 189 17.77 13.91 -14.83
N SER A 190 16.49 14.15 -14.56
CA SER A 190 15.98 14.53 -13.22
C SER A 190 15.30 13.36 -12.46
N LYS A 191 15.40 12.13 -12.97
CA LYS A 191 14.84 10.93 -12.34
C LYS A 191 15.97 10.00 -11.90
N HIS A 192 16.21 9.89 -10.61
CA HIS A 192 17.20 8.97 -10.06
C HIS A 192 16.48 7.81 -9.37
N LEU A 193 16.88 6.57 -9.67
CA LEU A 193 16.32 5.39 -9.03
C LEU A 193 17.40 4.64 -8.25
N CYS A 194 17.21 4.54 -6.93
CA CYS A 194 18.00 3.68 -6.06
C CYS A 194 17.36 2.30 -5.99
N ALA A 195 18.14 1.25 -6.25
CA ALA A 195 17.70 -0.15 -6.15
C ALA A 195 18.78 -1.00 -5.48
N ASP A 196 18.40 -2.19 -5.00
CA ASP A 196 19.37 -3.13 -4.42
C ASP A 196 20.38 -3.67 -5.44
N ALA A 197 21.54 -4.14 -4.98
CA ALA A 197 22.56 -4.79 -5.79
C ALA A 197 22.03 -5.98 -6.62
N GLY A 198 20.92 -6.61 -6.21
CA GLY A 198 20.20 -7.61 -7.02
C GLY A 198 19.75 -7.10 -8.40
N TYR A 199 19.58 -5.78 -8.57
CA TYR A 199 19.15 -5.15 -9.83
C TYR A 199 20.31 -4.73 -10.74
N ARG A 200 21.50 -5.30 -10.57
CA ARG A 200 22.70 -4.92 -11.35
C ARG A 200 22.78 -5.52 -12.75
N GLY A 201 21.96 -6.52 -13.06
CA GLY A 201 21.97 -7.19 -14.37
C GLY A 201 21.62 -6.23 -15.51
N HIS A 202 22.17 -6.50 -16.71
CA HIS A 202 21.97 -5.67 -17.90
C HIS A 202 20.49 -5.33 -18.16
N ARG A 203 19.64 -6.36 -18.15
CA ARG A 203 18.19 -6.22 -18.35
C ARG A 203 17.53 -5.29 -17.33
N ALA A 204 17.92 -5.36 -16.06
CA ALA A 204 17.38 -4.46 -15.04
C ALA A 204 17.78 -3.02 -15.32
N LEU A 205 19.05 -2.78 -15.67
CA LEU A 205 19.53 -1.44 -16.02
C LEU A 205 18.86 -0.88 -17.27
N GLU A 206 18.56 -1.71 -18.27
CA GLU A 206 17.80 -1.32 -19.46
C GLU A 206 16.37 -0.90 -19.11
N ILE A 207 15.66 -1.68 -18.28
CA ILE A 207 14.32 -1.32 -17.81
C ILE A 207 14.35 0.01 -17.06
N ILE A 208 15.31 0.22 -16.14
CA ILE A 208 15.43 1.50 -15.42
C ILE A 208 15.60 2.66 -16.41
N LYS A 209 16.45 2.49 -17.42
CA LYS A 209 16.72 3.52 -18.44
C LYS A 209 15.52 3.75 -19.37
N SER A 210 14.78 2.72 -19.76
CA SER A 210 13.61 2.84 -20.65
C SER A 210 12.47 3.63 -19.99
N HIS A 211 12.34 3.53 -18.67
CA HIS A 211 11.45 4.36 -17.85
C HIS A 211 11.97 5.79 -17.58
N GLY A 212 13.13 6.12 -18.15
CA GLY A 212 13.75 7.45 -18.08
C GLY A 212 14.50 7.73 -16.77
N TYR A 213 14.88 6.69 -16.01
CA TYR A 213 15.65 6.82 -14.79
C TYR A 213 17.16 6.69 -15.00
N ILE A 214 17.91 7.36 -14.14
CA ILE A 214 19.34 7.13 -13.94
C ILE A 214 19.47 6.04 -12.86
N PRO A 215 20.05 4.87 -13.17
CA PRO A 215 20.23 3.80 -12.20
C PRO A 215 21.31 4.13 -11.16
N HIS A 216 20.97 4.00 -9.89
CA HIS A 216 21.90 4.04 -8.75
C HIS A 216 21.88 2.69 -8.05
N VAL A 217 22.51 1.70 -8.70
CA VAL A 217 22.53 0.29 -8.24
C VAL A 217 23.92 -0.09 -7.74
N VAL A 218 24.18 0.16 -6.46
CA VAL A 218 25.51 0.02 -5.87
C VAL A 218 25.56 -1.16 -4.88
N SER A 219 26.68 -1.88 -4.81
CA SER A 219 26.85 -2.98 -3.85
C SER A 219 27.11 -2.41 -2.47
N ARG A 220 26.71 -3.15 -1.43
CA ARG A 220 26.90 -2.74 -0.02
C ARG A 220 28.35 -2.34 0.29
N GLY A 221 29.34 -3.08 -0.24
CA GLY A 221 30.76 -2.74 -0.09
C GLY A 221 31.13 -1.38 -0.71
N LYS A 222 30.75 -1.14 -1.96
CA LYS A 222 31.01 0.15 -2.63
C LYS A 222 30.25 1.31 -1.98
N GLU A 223 29.06 1.08 -1.42
CA GLU A 223 28.36 2.09 -0.62
C GLU A 223 29.09 2.40 0.68
N ALA A 224 29.62 1.39 1.37
CA ALA A 224 30.43 1.59 2.57
C ALA A 224 31.69 2.41 2.27
N ASP A 225 32.38 2.10 1.17
CA ASP A 225 33.56 2.86 0.74
C ASP A 225 33.20 4.31 0.35
N ALA A 226 32.08 4.50 -0.34
CA ALA A 226 31.59 5.84 -0.69
C ALA A 226 31.22 6.65 0.56
N LYS A 227 30.64 6.03 1.59
CA LYS A 227 30.36 6.66 2.89
C LYS A 227 31.63 6.98 3.67
N ARG A 228 32.64 6.11 3.64
CA ARG A 228 33.97 6.40 4.23
C ARG A 228 34.62 7.62 3.58
N ARG A 229 34.54 7.73 2.25
CA ARG A 229 35.10 8.85 1.48
C ARG A 229 34.30 10.16 1.61
N ASN A 230 32.98 10.07 1.72
CA ASN A 230 32.12 11.23 1.96
C ASN A 230 31.01 10.86 2.96
N PRO A 231 31.20 11.15 4.26
CA PRO A 231 30.25 10.82 5.30
C PRO A 231 28.86 11.44 5.12
N LYS A 232 28.76 12.56 4.38
CA LYS A 232 27.47 13.22 4.08
C LYS A 232 26.70 12.55 2.92
N LYS A 233 27.34 11.62 2.19
CA LYS A 233 26.72 10.92 1.05
C LYS A 233 25.96 9.69 1.53
N GLN A 234 24.65 9.84 1.71
CA GLN A 234 23.76 8.72 2.01
C GLN A 234 23.11 8.18 0.74
N ALA A 235 23.35 6.90 0.43
CA ALA A 235 22.56 6.17 -0.55
C ALA A 235 21.10 6.13 -0.07
N ARG A 236 20.16 6.56 -0.91
CA ARG A 236 18.75 6.74 -0.53
C ARG A 236 17.94 5.43 -0.50
N ARG A 237 18.59 4.27 -0.58
CA ARG A 237 17.93 2.95 -0.53
C ARG A 237 17.14 2.75 0.76
N TRP A 238 17.66 3.21 1.90
CA TRP A 238 17.00 3.11 3.20
C TRP A 238 15.56 3.69 3.22
N VAL A 239 15.24 4.59 2.28
CA VAL A 239 13.92 5.23 2.19
C VAL A 239 12.81 4.21 1.89
N VAL A 240 13.07 3.22 1.03
CA VAL A 240 12.07 2.16 0.74
C VAL A 240 12.00 1.14 1.86
N GLU A 241 13.12 0.84 2.53
CA GLU A 241 13.14 -0.01 3.73
C GLU A 241 12.29 0.60 4.86
N VAL A 242 12.35 1.93 5.03
CA VAL A 242 11.50 2.66 5.98
C VAL A 242 10.03 2.56 5.60
N CYS A 243 9.70 2.64 4.30
CA CYS A 243 8.32 2.43 3.85
C CYS A 243 7.82 1.02 4.17
N HIS A 244 8.63 -0.01 3.91
CA HIS A 244 8.32 -1.39 4.33
C HIS A 244 8.10 -1.49 5.84
N SER A 245 8.89 -0.78 6.65
CA SER A 245 8.69 -0.70 8.10
C SER A 245 7.34 -0.08 8.49
N TRP A 246 6.81 0.87 7.72
CA TRP A 246 5.47 1.42 7.93
C TRP A 246 4.39 0.42 7.55
N PHE A 247 4.57 -0.32 6.45
CA PHE A 247 3.68 -1.43 6.10
C PHE A 247 3.64 -2.51 7.18
N ASN A 248 4.75 -2.79 7.85
CA ASN A 248 4.83 -3.74 8.96
C ASN A 248 3.99 -3.34 10.18
N ARG A 249 3.62 -2.06 10.32
CA ARG A 249 2.69 -1.60 11.38
C ARG A 249 1.25 -2.01 11.14
N PHE A 250 0.90 -2.48 9.94
CA PHE A 250 -0.40 -3.06 9.64
C PHE A 250 -0.27 -4.57 9.82
N ARG A 251 -0.58 -5.06 11.03
CA ARG A 251 -0.31 -6.45 11.44
C ARG A 251 -0.92 -7.48 10.49
N LYS A 252 -2.04 -7.15 9.85
CA LYS A 252 -2.71 -7.98 8.84
C LYS A 252 -1.85 -8.28 7.60
N LEU A 253 -0.83 -7.44 7.33
CA LEU A 253 0.05 -7.55 6.17
C LEU A 253 1.38 -8.24 6.47
N LEU A 254 1.71 -8.52 7.74
CA LEU A 254 2.96 -9.19 8.12
C LEU A 254 3.00 -10.65 7.63
N VAL A 255 1.86 -11.32 7.73
CA VAL A 255 1.63 -12.66 7.21
C VAL A 255 0.37 -12.61 6.37
N ARG A 256 0.47 -13.02 5.11
CA ARG A 256 -0.66 -13.07 4.18
C ARG A 256 -1.54 -14.28 4.52
N TYR A 257 -2.62 -14.02 5.24
CA TYR A 257 -3.71 -14.99 5.45
C TYR A 257 -4.83 -14.89 4.41
N GLU A 258 -4.83 -13.83 3.59
CA GLU A 258 -5.80 -13.66 2.52
C GLU A 258 -5.52 -14.66 1.39
N LYS A 259 -6.54 -15.44 1.03
CA LYS A 259 -6.44 -16.51 0.03
C LYS A 259 -6.23 -15.96 -1.38
N LEU A 260 -7.01 -14.94 -1.74
CA LEU A 260 -7.06 -14.33 -3.07
C LEU A 260 -6.13 -13.11 -3.15
N ASP A 261 -5.55 -12.88 -4.32
CA ASP A 261 -4.66 -11.74 -4.58
C ASP A 261 -5.40 -10.41 -4.46
N ARG A 262 -6.61 -10.32 -5.02
CA ARG A 262 -7.47 -9.13 -4.97
C ARG A 262 -7.69 -8.60 -3.54
N SER A 263 -8.03 -9.50 -2.61
CA SER A 263 -8.27 -9.14 -1.20
C SER A 263 -7.00 -8.66 -0.53
N PHE A 264 -5.87 -9.31 -0.80
CA PHE A 264 -4.59 -8.91 -0.23
C PHE A 264 -4.11 -7.57 -0.79
N LEU A 265 -4.25 -7.36 -2.11
CA LEU A 265 -3.87 -6.12 -2.78
C LEU A 265 -4.71 -4.94 -2.29
N ALA A 266 -6.03 -5.14 -2.10
CA ALA A 266 -6.90 -4.14 -1.50
C ALA A 266 -6.42 -3.69 -0.11
N LEU A 267 -6.05 -4.62 0.77
CA LEU A 267 -5.50 -4.27 2.08
C LEU A 267 -4.18 -3.49 1.99
N ASN A 268 -3.34 -3.81 0.99
CA ASN A 268 -2.12 -3.05 0.71
C ASN A 268 -2.42 -1.64 0.18
N HIS A 269 -3.42 -1.48 -0.68
CA HIS A 269 -3.86 -0.15 -1.16
C HIS A 269 -4.35 0.73 -0.01
N ILE A 270 -5.14 0.18 0.94
CA ILE A 270 -5.56 0.92 2.14
C ILE A 270 -4.34 1.35 2.96
N ALA A 271 -3.37 0.46 3.18
CA ALA A 271 -2.15 0.78 3.91
C ALA A 271 -1.32 1.87 3.20
N ALA A 272 -1.17 1.78 1.88
CA ALA A 272 -0.47 2.77 1.07
C ALA A 272 -1.15 4.15 1.13
N ALA A 273 -2.49 4.17 1.05
CA ALA A 273 -3.29 5.38 1.21
C ALA A 273 -3.11 6.02 2.58
N ILE A 274 -3.19 5.23 3.66
CA ILE A 274 -2.96 5.72 5.03
C ILE A 274 -1.55 6.28 5.18
N ILE A 275 -0.53 5.64 4.60
CA ILE A 275 0.85 6.15 4.62
C ILE A 275 0.94 7.50 3.89
N ALA A 276 0.29 7.65 2.73
CA ALA A 276 0.27 8.89 1.98
C ALA A 276 -0.43 10.03 2.75
N PHE A 277 -1.63 9.78 3.29
CA PHE A 277 -2.34 10.77 4.10
C PHE A 277 -1.55 11.21 5.34
N ARG A 278 -0.77 10.31 5.96
CA ARG A 278 0.08 10.64 7.12
C ARG A 278 1.26 11.55 6.79
N LYS A 279 1.62 11.66 5.52
CA LYS A 279 2.72 12.52 5.07
C LYS A 279 2.28 13.97 4.89
N VAL A 280 0.98 14.21 4.91
CA VAL A 280 0.38 15.53 5.00
C VAL A 280 0.31 15.92 6.49
N PRO A 281 0.87 17.07 6.89
CA PRO A 281 0.81 17.53 8.28
C PRO A 281 -0.63 17.93 8.63
N LEU A 282 -1.24 17.19 9.56
CA LEU A 282 -2.61 17.46 10.04
C LEU A 282 -2.63 17.89 11.51
N THR A 283 -3.70 18.62 11.87
CA THR A 283 -4.03 19.06 13.23
C THR A 283 -4.35 17.85 14.12
N VAL A 284 -4.97 16.82 13.57
CA VAL A 284 -5.22 15.53 14.22
C VAL A 284 -4.37 14.47 13.55
N ASN A 285 -3.52 13.82 14.33
CA ASN A 285 -2.62 12.80 13.81
C ASN A 285 -3.44 11.55 13.48
N ILE A 286 -3.69 11.32 12.18
CA ILE A 286 -4.43 10.16 11.72
C ILE A 286 -3.58 8.91 12.01
N ILE A 287 -4.00 8.14 13.02
CA ILE A 287 -3.54 6.77 13.29
C ILE A 287 -2.07 6.69 13.76
N TYR A 288 -1.78 6.93 15.05
CA TYR A 288 -0.51 6.49 15.65
C TYR A 288 -0.73 5.23 16.49
N GLY A 289 -0.02 4.18 16.09
CA GLY A 289 0.45 3.07 16.91
C GLY A 289 1.92 2.90 16.55
#